data_AF-A0AAD7R7N1-F1
#
_entry.id   AF-A0AAD7R7N1-F1
#
_cell.length_a   1.000
_cell.length_b   1.000
_cell.length_c   1.000
_cell.angle_alpha   90.00
_cell.angle_beta   90.00
_cell.angle_gamma   90.00
#
_symmetry.space_group_name_H-M   'P 1'
#
loop_
_entity.id
_entity.type
_entity.pdbx_description
1 polymer ?
#
loop_
_entity_poly.entity_id
_entity_poly.type
_entity_poly.pdbx_seq_one_letter_code
_entity_poly.pdbx_strand_id
1 'polypeptide(L)'
;MGKSYSQLPKGKDESQQDPTSDRETDSHGEDCKGGDVSQFPYVEFTGRDSVTCPTCQGHPRGQENQLVALIPYSDQRLRPRRTKLYVTASVIVCLLLSGLAVFFLFPRSIDVSYVGVKSVFVSYDQDKRIVYLNVTNTLNITNNNYYSVEVANVTAQVQFSKTVIGKSRVSNVTSIRPLDMQQIDYMVPTVIADEMSYMYDYCTLQTIKVHNIVVMMQVMVTTAYFGHAEQVSQEMYQYVDCGGNTTSLHGRPKASNVLPPPQ
;
A
#
# COMPACT_ATOMS: atom_id res chain seq x y z
N MET A 1 5.94 -27.98 19.97
CA MET A 1 5.87 -29.21 20.79
C MET A 1 4.53 -29.24 21.52
N GLY A 2 4.06 -30.42 21.95
CA GLY A 2 2.72 -30.62 22.52
C GLY A 2 1.84 -31.51 21.63
N LYS A 3 1.19 -32.52 22.22
CA LYS A 3 0.29 -33.48 21.54
C LYS A 3 -1.07 -33.53 22.24
N SER A 4 -2.07 -33.98 21.49
CA SER A 4 -3.44 -34.27 21.93
C SER A 4 -3.54 -35.37 23.01
N TYR A 5 -4.57 -35.30 23.86
CA TYR A 5 -5.49 -36.38 24.30
C TYR A 5 -6.68 -35.70 25.00
N SER A 6 -7.92 -35.67 24.48
CA SER A 6 -8.93 -36.74 24.33
C SER A 6 -9.52 -37.28 25.65
N GLN A 7 -10.85 -37.13 25.85
CA GLN A 7 -11.72 -38.16 26.44
C GLN A 7 -13.22 -37.79 26.32
N LEU A 8 -14.08 -38.81 26.36
CA LEU A 8 -15.55 -38.74 26.29
C LEU A 8 -16.16 -39.95 27.04
N PRO A 9 -17.20 -39.76 27.87
CA PRO A 9 -18.06 -40.84 28.36
C PRO A 9 -19.53 -40.72 27.87
N LYS A 10 -20.33 -41.77 28.11
CA LYS A 10 -21.66 -42.00 27.51
C LYS A 10 -22.56 -42.85 28.43
N GLY A 11 -23.85 -42.49 28.56
CA GLY A 11 -24.91 -43.22 29.32
C GLY A 11 -25.89 -42.22 29.97
N LYS A 12 -27.22 -42.32 29.79
CA LYS A 12 -28.22 -43.32 30.30
C LYS A 12 -28.63 -43.04 31.77
N ASP A 13 -29.90 -43.13 32.21
CA ASP A 13 -31.14 -43.71 31.65
C ASP A 13 -32.45 -43.05 32.20
N GLU A 14 -33.58 -43.20 31.47
CA GLU A 14 -35.00 -43.49 31.88
C GLU A 14 -35.73 -42.67 33.00
N SER A 15 -37.08 -42.58 33.13
CA SER A 15 -38.25 -43.12 32.38
C SER A 15 -39.59 -42.38 32.67
N GLN A 16 -40.70 -42.83 32.02
CA GLN A 16 -42.14 -42.62 32.37
C GLN A 16 -42.80 -41.23 32.16
N GLN A 17 -44.11 -41.06 31.87
CA GLN A 17 -45.23 -42.03 31.69
C GLN A 17 -46.33 -41.56 30.68
N ASP A 18 -47.15 -42.52 30.24
CA ASP A 18 -48.27 -42.52 29.24
C ASP A 18 -49.64 -42.04 29.84
N PRO A 19 -50.84 -42.20 29.22
CA PRO A 19 -51.28 -42.47 27.83
C PRO A 19 -52.32 -41.40 27.32
N THR A 20 -53.08 -41.43 26.21
CA THR A 20 -53.80 -42.42 25.35
C THR A 20 -54.10 -41.71 24.00
N SER A 21 -54.51 -42.31 22.86
CA SER A 21 -54.43 -43.62 22.16
C SER A 21 -55.03 -43.35 20.73
N ASP A 22 -55.13 -44.18 19.68
CA ASP A 22 -54.95 -45.61 19.30
C ASP A 22 -54.45 -45.61 17.81
N ARG A 23 -53.94 -46.64 17.11
CA ARG A 23 -54.27 -48.08 16.89
C ARG A 23 -55.55 -48.32 16.05
N GLU A 24 -55.66 -49.30 15.15
CA GLU A 24 -54.73 -50.29 14.52
C GLU A 24 -55.42 -50.81 13.20
N THR A 25 -54.93 -51.72 12.33
CA THR A 25 -53.80 -52.69 12.34
C THR A 25 -53.19 -52.88 10.91
N ASP A 26 -52.59 -54.04 10.59
CA ASP A 26 -51.65 -54.38 9.50
C ASP A 26 -52.21 -54.99 8.17
N SER A 27 -51.32 -55.06 7.15
CA SER A 27 -51.15 -56.12 6.11
C SER A 27 -52.02 -56.34 4.83
N HIS A 28 -51.29 -56.67 3.75
CA HIS A 28 -51.61 -57.43 2.50
C HIS A 28 -52.80 -57.06 1.57
N GLY A 29 -52.50 -56.84 0.29
CA GLY A 29 -53.47 -56.77 -0.83
C GLY A 29 -52.82 -56.41 -2.18
N GLU A 30 -53.42 -56.83 -3.30
CA GLU A 30 -52.94 -56.58 -4.67
C GLU A 30 -53.62 -55.36 -5.34
N ASP A 31 -53.11 -55.01 -6.53
CA ASP A 31 -53.70 -54.15 -7.58
C ASP A 31 -53.93 -52.62 -7.40
N CYS A 32 -52.98 -51.89 -8.01
CA CYS A 32 -53.25 -51.01 -9.17
C CYS A 32 -54.05 -49.69 -9.01
N LYS A 33 -53.32 -48.57 -9.00
CA LYS A 33 -53.52 -47.42 -9.93
C LYS A 33 -52.44 -46.33 -9.84
N GLY A 34 -51.93 -45.89 -11.02
CA GLY A 34 -51.34 -44.57 -11.33
C GLY A 34 -50.28 -43.96 -10.39
N GLY A 35 -49.01 -43.75 -10.75
CA GLY A 35 -48.34 -43.97 -12.03
C GLY A 35 -48.04 -42.69 -12.81
N ASP A 36 -46.80 -42.20 -12.72
CA ASP A 36 -46.09 -41.52 -13.82
C ASP A 36 -44.58 -41.76 -13.69
N VAL A 37 -44.05 -42.65 -14.53
CA VAL A 37 -42.62 -42.74 -14.85
C VAL A 37 -42.56 -42.87 -16.36
N SER A 38 -41.96 -41.90 -17.03
CA SER A 38 -41.84 -41.85 -18.49
C SER A 38 -40.85 -42.89 -19.01
N GLN A 39 -41.29 -44.14 -19.06
CA GLN A 39 -40.51 -45.26 -19.59
C GLN A 39 -40.39 -45.14 -21.11
N PHE A 40 -39.38 -44.41 -21.58
CA PHE A 40 -39.04 -44.33 -22.99
C PHE A 40 -38.75 -45.74 -23.54
N PRO A 41 -39.48 -46.22 -24.57
CA PRO A 41 -39.24 -47.53 -25.13
C PRO A 41 -37.89 -47.56 -25.84
N TYR A 42 -37.00 -48.44 -25.40
CA TYR A 42 -35.81 -48.79 -26.15
C TYR A 42 -36.25 -49.49 -27.45
N VAL A 43 -36.11 -48.77 -28.57
CA VAL A 43 -36.51 -49.24 -29.90
C VAL A 43 -35.28 -49.69 -30.69
N GLU A 44 -35.15 -51.00 -30.83
CA GLU A 44 -34.04 -51.61 -31.55
C GLU A 44 -34.26 -51.48 -33.06
N PHE A 45 -33.74 -50.40 -33.63
CA PHE A 45 -33.76 -50.10 -35.07
C PHE A 45 -32.89 -51.08 -35.86
N THR A 46 -33.38 -52.30 -36.01
CA THR A 46 -32.93 -53.31 -36.98
C THR A 46 -33.36 -52.90 -38.39
N GLY A 47 -32.79 -51.79 -38.86
CA GLY A 47 -32.98 -51.29 -40.22
C GLY A 47 -32.56 -52.33 -41.25
N ARG A 48 -33.27 -52.40 -42.39
CA ARG A 48 -33.23 -53.53 -43.33
C ARG A 48 -31.87 -53.83 -44.01
N ASP A 49 -30.89 -52.94 -43.83
CA ASP A 49 -29.54 -53.04 -44.39
C ASP A 49 -28.45 -53.16 -43.29
N SER A 50 -28.82 -53.57 -42.07
CA SER A 50 -27.86 -53.76 -40.97
C SER A 50 -26.92 -54.94 -41.23
N VAL A 51 -25.66 -54.66 -41.57
CA VAL A 51 -24.60 -55.67 -41.65
C VAL A 51 -24.27 -56.18 -40.25
N THR A 52 -24.90 -57.29 -39.85
CA THR A 52 -24.66 -57.95 -38.56
C THR A 52 -23.19 -58.34 -38.42
N CYS A 53 -22.48 -57.73 -37.47
CA CYS A 53 -21.06 -58.03 -37.24
C CYS A 53 -20.91 -59.53 -36.86
N PRO A 54 -20.15 -60.33 -37.64
CA PRO A 54 -20.21 -61.79 -37.58
C PRO A 54 -19.72 -62.38 -36.25
N THR A 55 -18.98 -61.62 -35.46
CA THR A 55 -18.42 -62.03 -34.17
C THR A 55 -19.36 -61.76 -32.98
N CYS A 56 -20.37 -60.89 -33.13
CA CYS A 56 -21.09 -60.31 -31.98
C CYS A 56 -22.63 -60.45 -32.02
N GLN A 57 -23.25 -60.62 -33.20
CA GLN A 57 -24.70 -60.88 -33.38
C GLN A 57 -25.67 -60.02 -32.53
N GLY A 58 -25.32 -58.75 -32.26
CA GLY A 58 -26.18 -57.80 -31.57
C GLY A 58 -26.33 -58.00 -30.04
N HIS A 59 -25.62 -58.94 -29.42
CA HIS A 59 -25.70 -59.17 -27.97
C HIS A 59 -24.44 -58.67 -27.23
N PRO A 60 -24.57 -57.83 -26.18
CA PRO A 60 -23.42 -57.30 -25.45
C PRO A 60 -22.79 -58.39 -24.57
N ARG A 61 -21.74 -59.05 -25.06
CA ARG A 61 -20.92 -59.95 -24.24
C ARG A 61 -19.93 -59.16 -23.40
N GLY A 62 -19.82 -59.52 -22.12
CA GLY A 62 -19.19 -58.70 -21.09
C GLY A 62 -17.70 -58.43 -21.31
N GLN A 63 -17.37 -57.19 -21.65
CA GLN A 63 -16.02 -56.62 -21.53
C GLN A 63 -16.10 -55.22 -20.89
N GLU A 64 -16.74 -55.17 -19.73
CA GLU A 64 -16.93 -53.96 -18.92
C GLU A 64 -15.61 -53.22 -18.63
N ASN A 65 -14.52 -53.97 -18.50
CA ASN A 65 -13.16 -53.47 -18.24
C ASN A 65 -12.50 -52.72 -19.41
N GLN A 66 -13.20 -52.47 -20.53
CA GLN A 66 -12.63 -51.67 -21.63
C GLN A 66 -13.59 -50.65 -22.27
N LEU A 67 -14.62 -50.19 -21.54
CA LEU A 67 -15.31 -48.92 -21.87
C LEU A 67 -14.46 -47.70 -21.47
N VAL A 68 -13.18 -47.69 -21.90
CA VAL A 68 -12.39 -46.47 -21.92
C VAL A 68 -12.93 -45.61 -23.05
N ALA A 69 -13.53 -44.47 -22.71
CA ALA A 69 -13.87 -43.44 -23.68
C ALA A 69 -12.57 -42.85 -24.25
N LEU A 70 -12.03 -43.49 -25.30
CA LEU A 70 -10.87 -43.03 -26.06
C LEU A 70 -11.26 -41.81 -26.90
N ILE A 71 -11.46 -40.67 -26.21
CA ILE A 71 -11.51 -39.35 -26.83
C ILE A 71 -10.19 -39.20 -27.59
N PRO A 72 -10.20 -39.11 -28.94
CA PRO A 72 -8.97 -39.10 -29.69
C PRO A 72 -8.18 -37.84 -29.34
N TYR A 73 -6.86 -37.99 -29.14
CA TYR A 73 -5.94 -36.88 -28.85
C TYR A 73 -5.94 -35.80 -29.96
N SER A 74 -6.57 -36.11 -31.10
CA SER A 74 -6.77 -35.29 -32.28
C SER A 74 -8.26 -34.95 -32.56
N ASP A 75 -9.16 -34.96 -31.55
CA ASP A 75 -10.56 -34.54 -31.75
C ASP A 75 -10.65 -33.11 -32.33
N GLN A 76 -11.02 -33.05 -33.61
CA GLN A 76 -11.04 -31.84 -34.40
C GLN A 76 -12.21 -30.91 -34.06
N ARG A 77 -13.20 -31.37 -33.27
CA ARG A 77 -14.26 -30.52 -32.69
C ARG A 77 -13.69 -29.54 -31.67
N LEU A 78 -12.63 -29.92 -30.94
CA LEU A 78 -11.96 -29.09 -29.93
C LEU A 78 -11.04 -28.00 -30.54
N ARG A 79 -11.41 -27.48 -31.73
CA ARG A 79 -10.73 -26.50 -32.61
C ARG A 79 -9.35 -26.04 -32.11
N PRO A 80 -8.29 -26.86 -32.24
CA PRO A 80 -7.05 -26.66 -31.48
C PRO A 80 -6.38 -25.30 -31.76
N ARG A 81 -6.45 -24.83 -33.01
CA ARG A 81 -5.91 -23.53 -33.44
C ARG A 81 -6.65 -22.32 -32.85
N ARG A 82 -7.94 -22.43 -32.49
CA ARG A 82 -8.69 -21.37 -31.79
C ARG A 82 -8.44 -21.44 -30.29
N THR A 83 -8.56 -22.62 -29.68
CA THR A 83 -8.31 -22.81 -28.24
C THR A 83 -6.90 -22.39 -27.85
N LYS A 84 -5.87 -22.80 -28.62
CA LYS A 84 -4.49 -22.35 -28.42
C LYS A 84 -4.34 -20.83 -28.52
N LEU A 85 -5.00 -20.19 -29.50
CA LEU A 85 -4.95 -18.73 -29.65
C LEU A 85 -5.60 -18.01 -28.46
N TYR A 86 -6.77 -18.47 -27.99
CA TYR A 86 -7.42 -17.90 -26.81
C TYR A 86 -6.58 -18.08 -25.54
N VAL A 87 -5.94 -19.23 -25.34
CA VAL A 87 -5.05 -19.48 -24.18
C VAL A 87 -3.77 -18.64 -24.26
N THR A 88 -3.15 -18.48 -25.44
CA THR A 88 -2.00 -17.57 -25.58
C THR A 88 -2.41 -16.12 -25.39
N ALA A 89 -3.58 -15.72 -25.88
CA ALA A 89 -4.08 -14.36 -25.71
C ALA A 89 -4.42 -14.05 -24.24
N SER A 90 -5.04 -14.98 -23.52
CA SER A 90 -5.33 -14.78 -22.09
C SER A 90 -4.06 -14.74 -21.25
N VAL A 91 -3.06 -15.58 -21.52
CA VAL A 91 -1.74 -15.50 -20.86
C VAL A 91 -1.07 -14.14 -21.13
N ILE A 92 -1.07 -13.66 -22.38
CA ILE A 92 -0.52 -12.34 -22.72
C ILE A 92 -1.27 -11.21 -22.01
N VAL A 93 -2.61 -11.23 -22.01
CA VAL A 93 -3.42 -10.21 -21.32
C VAL A 93 -3.18 -10.23 -19.81
N CYS A 94 -3.10 -11.41 -19.19
CA CYS A 94 -2.78 -11.52 -17.76
C CYS A 94 -1.37 -11.00 -17.43
N LEU A 95 -0.37 -11.27 -18.28
CA LEU A 95 0.99 -10.73 -18.11
C LEU A 95 1.07 -9.21 -18.32
N LEU A 96 0.27 -8.65 -19.25
CA LEU A 96 0.16 -7.21 -19.43
C LEU A 96 -0.53 -6.54 -18.24
N LEU A 97 -1.62 -7.11 -17.73
CA LEU A 97 -2.35 -6.59 -16.57
C LEU A 97 -1.50 -6.66 -15.28
N SER A 98 -0.77 -7.76 -15.04
CA SER A 98 0.12 -7.85 -13.88
C SER A 98 1.36 -6.96 -14.03
N GLY A 99 1.93 -6.85 -15.23
CA GLY A 99 3.02 -5.92 -15.52
C GLY A 99 2.64 -4.45 -15.32
N LEU A 100 1.44 -4.05 -15.75
CA LEU A 100 0.88 -2.72 -15.49
C LEU A 100 0.62 -2.49 -13.99
N ALA A 101 0.03 -3.47 -13.29
CA ALA A 101 -0.20 -3.36 -11.85
C ALA A 101 1.12 -3.16 -11.07
N VAL A 102 2.17 -3.91 -11.41
CA VAL A 102 3.51 -3.70 -10.85
C VAL A 102 4.06 -2.32 -11.24
N PHE A 103 3.98 -1.90 -12.51
CA PHE A 103 4.50 -0.60 -12.96
C PHE A 103 3.86 0.61 -12.25
N PHE A 104 2.57 0.52 -11.92
CA PHE A 104 1.84 1.60 -11.24
C PHE A 104 1.96 1.56 -9.70
N LEU A 105 2.11 0.38 -9.09
CA LEU A 105 2.15 0.21 -7.63
C LEU A 105 3.57 0.05 -7.04
N PHE A 106 4.58 -0.26 -7.87
CA PHE A 106 5.95 -0.36 -7.39
C PHE A 106 6.46 1.02 -6.94
N PRO A 107 7.01 1.15 -5.72
CA PRO A 107 7.36 2.45 -5.15
C PRO A 107 8.47 3.14 -5.94
N ARG A 108 8.24 4.43 -6.20
CA ARG A 108 9.19 5.37 -6.79
C ARG A 108 9.65 6.36 -5.72
N SER A 109 10.90 6.77 -5.84
CA SER A 109 11.56 7.70 -4.91
C SER A 109 10.77 8.98 -4.73
N ILE A 110 10.41 9.28 -3.48
CA ILE A 110 9.89 10.59 -3.07
C ILE A 110 11.08 11.51 -2.90
N ASP A 111 11.09 12.64 -3.62
CA ASP A 111 12.19 13.60 -3.54
C ASP A 111 11.85 14.69 -2.52
N VAL A 112 12.85 15.08 -1.72
CA VAL A 112 12.75 16.11 -0.69
C VAL A 112 13.85 17.12 -0.96
N SER A 113 13.46 18.37 -1.22
CA SER A 113 14.37 19.44 -1.58
C SER A 113 14.16 20.67 -0.69
N TYR A 114 15.24 21.21 -0.15
CA TYR A 114 15.23 22.44 0.65
C TYR A 114 15.12 23.67 -0.26
N VAL A 115 14.15 24.55 0.00
CA VAL A 115 13.92 25.77 -0.80
C VAL A 115 14.64 26.98 -0.21
N GLY A 116 14.61 27.14 1.11
CA GLY A 116 15.21 28.28 1.79
C GLY A 116 14.66 28.56 3.19
N VAL A 117 15.33 29.46 3.91
CA VAL A 117 14.81 30.10 5.12
C VAL A 117 13.72 31.08 4.71
N LYS A 118 12.51 30.93 5.27
CA LYS A 118 11.37 31.82 5.04
C LYS A 118 11.36 32.99 6.03
N SER A 119 11.68 32.74 7.30
CA SER A 119 11.82 33.78 8.32
C SER A 119 12.63 33.30 9.51
N VAL A 120 13.33 34.22 10.18
CA VAL A 120 13.92 34.02 11.50
C VAL A 120 13.35 35.09 12.43
N PHE A 121 12.75 34.66 13.54
CA PHE A 121 12.42 35.56 14.64
C PHE A 121 13.40 35.36 15.79
N VAL A 122 13.89 36.46 16.33
CA VAL A 122 14.96 36.52 17.33
C VAL A 122 14.41 37.12 18.62
N SER A 123 14.73 36.51 19.77
CA SER A 123 14.55 37.14 21.07
C SER A 123 15.67 36.73 22.05
N TYR A 124 15.80 37.51 23.12
CA TYR A 124 16.96 37.48 24.01
C TYR A 124 16.53 37.43 25.49
N ASP A 125 17.27 36.69 26.30
CA ASP A 125 17.23 36.75 27.76
C ASP A 125 18.59 37.27 28.26
N GLN A 126 18.60 38.51 28.73
CA GLN A 126 19.82 39.21 29.16
C GLN A 126 20.37 38.67 30.49
N ASP A 127 19.49 38.25 31.40
CA ASP A 127 19.88 37.74 32.72
C ASP A 127 20.56 36.37 32.60
N LYS A 128 20.12 35.54 31.65
CA LYS A 128 20.66 34.19 31.42
C LYS A 128 21.64 34.09 30.25
N ARG A 129 21.86 35.17 29.47
CA ARG A 129 22.65 35.19 28.22
C ARG A 129 22.18 34.16 27.19
N ILE A 130 20.86 34.00 27.04
CA ILE A 130 20.26 33.06 26.09
C ILE A 130 19.77 33.80 24.85
N VAL A 131 20.00 33.20 23.67
CA VAL A 131 19.41 33.64 22.39
C VAL A 131 18.38 32.60 21.93
N TYR A 132 17.16 33.05 21.64
CA TYR A 132 16.10 32.24 21.07
C TYR A 132 15.92 32.60 19.60
N LEU A 133 15.96 31.59 18.71
CA LEU A 133 15.71 31.78 17.27
C LEU A 133 14.61 30.82 16.82
N ASN A 134 13.49 31.37 16.34
CA ASN A 134 12.43 30.61 15.67
C ASN A 134 12.71 30.63 14.16
N VAL A 135 13.31 29.57 13.65
CA VAL A 135 13.73 29.45 12.25
C VAL A 135 12.65 28.72 11.45
N THR A 136 11.96 29.44 10.58
CA THR A 136 10.96 28.89 9.65
C THR A 136 11.60 28.69 8.28
N ASN A 137 11.48 27.48 7.73
CA ASN A 137 12.06 27.10 6.43
C ASN A 137 10.99 26.40 5.58
N THR A 138 11.19 26.43 4.26
CA THR A 138 10.28 25.79 3.30
C THR A 138 10.94 24.55 2.69
N LEU A 139 10.28 23.41 2.81
CA LEU A 139 10.58 22.19 2.06
C LEU A 139 9.74 22.15 0.79
N ASN A 140 10.26 21.45 -0.21
CA ASN A 140 9.55 21.09 -1.42
C ASN A 140 9.62 19.56 -1.59
N ILE A 141 8.47 18.89 -1.49
CA ILE A 141 8.34 17.44 -1.51
C ILE A 141 7.66 17.03 -2.81
N THR A 142 8.32 16.19 -3.60
CA THR A 142 7.85 15.76 -4.92
C THR A 142 7.49 14.28 -4.89
N ASN A 143 6.23 13.96 -5.16
CA ASN A 143 5.75 12.58 -5.19
C ASN A 143 5.82 12.00 -6.61
N ASN A 144 6.88 11.26 -6.93
CA ASN A 144 7.06 10.63 -8.24
C ASN A 144 6.20 9.36 -8.46
N ASN A 145 5.33 8.99 -7.52
CA ASN A 145 4.44 7.84 -7.61
C ASN A 145 3.16 8.14 -8.41
N TYR A 146 2.55 7.08 -8.94
CA TYR A 146 1.24 7.15 -9.61
C TYR A 146 0.04 7.07 -8.63
N TYR A 147 0.32 7.06 -7.32
CA TYR A 147 -0.65 7.04 -6.24
C TYR A 147 -0.40 8.20 -5.25
N SER A 148 -1.43 8.57 -4.49
CA SER A 148 -1.31 9.62 -3.47
C SER A 148 -0.50 9.13 -2.27
N VAL A 149 0.31 10.01 -1.68
CA VAL A 149 1.17 9.72 -0.53
C VAL A 149 0.83 10.68 0.61
N GLU A 150 0.81 10.20 1.85
CA GLU A 150 0.52 11.02 3.04
C GLU A 150 1.81 11.43 3.76
N VAL A 151 1.99 12.72 4.04
CA VAL A 151 3.11 13.23 4.84
C VAL A 151 2.76 13.10 6.33
N ALA A 152 2.97 11.89 6.86
CA ALA A 152 2.62 11.53 8.23
C ALA A 152 3.40 12.35 9.27
N ASN A 153 4.70 12.62 9.05
CA ASN A 153 5.50 13.47 9.93
C ASN A 153 6.59 14.23 9.17
N VAL A 154 6.91 15.44 9.64
CA VAL A 154 8.16 16.15 9.36
C VAL A 154 8.85 16.41 10.70
N THR A 155 9.95 15.73 10.95
CA THR A 155 10.83 15.98 12.09
C THR A 155 12.05 16.77 11.63
N ALA A 156 12.38 17.85 12.34
CA ALA A 156 13.53 18.68 12.03
C ALA A 156 14.38 18.94 13.28
N GLN A 157 15.69 18.98 13.10
CA GLN A 157 16.68 19.28 14.13
C GLN A 157 17.63 20.35 13.60
N VAL A 158 17.96 21.33 14.44
CA VAL A 158 18.96 22.36 14.14
C VAL A 158 20.17 22.12 15.04
N GLN A 159 21.35 22.02 14.44
CA GLN A 159 22.61 21.84 15.15
C GLN A 159 23.51 23.06 14.94
N PHE A 160 24.18 23.49 16.01
CA PHE A 160 25.26 24.45 15.97
C PHE A 160 26.53 23.77 16.49
N SER A 161 27.60 23.78 15.71
CA SER A 161 28.89 23.14 16.06
C SER A 161 28.77 21.67 16.52
N LYS A 162 27.83 20.91 15.93
CA LYS A 162 27.40 19.52 16.27
C LYS A 162 26.52 19.36 17.52
N THR A 163 26.29 20.41 18.30
CA THR A 163 25.33 20.41 19.42
C THR A 163 23.93 20.70 18.90
N VAL A 164 22.93 19.90 19.28
CA VAL A 164 21.55 20.11 18.82
C VAL A 164 20.88 21.24 19.62
N ILE A 165 20.73 22.42 19.01
CA ILE A 165 20.15 23.62 19.63
C ILE A 165 18.63 23.73 19.46
N GLY A 166 18.02 22.90 18.62
CA GLY A 166 16.55 22.88 18.48
C GLY A 166 16.02 21.63 17.83
N LYS A 167 14.78 21.26 18.18
CA LYS A 167 14.06 20.12 17.62
C LYS A 167 12.59 20.49 17.41
N SER A 168 12.00 20.01 16.32
CA SER A 168 10.59 20.21 15.98
C SER A 168 10.02 18.96 15.33
N ARG A 169 8.72 18.73 15.54
CA ARG A 169 7.95 17.66 14.89
C ARG A 169 6.57 18.18 14.53
N VAL A 170 6.27 18.20 13.24
CA VAL A 170 4.93 18.42 12.71
C VAL A 170 4.39 17.06 12.25
N SER A 171 3.14 16.75 12.56
CA SER A 171 2.48 15.47 12.23
C SER A 171 1.20 15.71 11.43
N ASN A 172 0.80 14.75 10.60
CA ASN A 172 -0.39 14.80 9.73
C ASN A 172 -0.40 16.07 8.86
N VAL A 173 0.67 16.28 8.09
CA VAL A 173 0.97 17.58 7.50
C VAL A 173 0.11 17.87 6.26
N THR A 174 0.20 17.02 5.24
CA THR A 174 -0.57 17.09 3.98
C THR A 174 -0.59 15.74 3.29
N SER A 175 -1.54 15.48 2.39
CA SER A 175 -1.39 14.45 1.36
C SER A 175 -0.96 15.06 0.03
N ILE A 176 -0.03 14.40 -0.66
CA ILE A 176 0.50 14.81 -1.97
C ILE A 176 -0.09 13.89 -3.03
N ARG A 177 -0.57 14.48 -4.13
CA ARG A 177 -1.24 13.78 -5.22
C ARG A 177 -0.23 12.97 -6.07
N PRO A 178 -0.69 12.05 -6.94
CA PRO A 178 0.17 11.39 -7.92
C PRO A 178 0.92 12.40 -8.81
N LEU A 179 2.23 12.20 -8.99
CA LEU A 179 3.11 13.03 -9.84
C LEU A 179 3.10 14.54 -9.50
N ASP A 180 2.78 14.90 -8.25
CA ASP A 180 2.57 16.27 -7.79
C ASP A 180 3.64 16.73 -6.79
N MET A 181 3.75 18.04 -6.60
CA MET A 181 4.82 18.69 -5.85
C MET A 181 4.23 19.69 -4.84
N GLN A 182 4.42 19.42 -3.54
CA GLN A 182 3.86 20.23 -2.47
C GLN A 182 4.97 20.92 -1.67
N GLN A 183 4.84 22.24 -1.51
CA GLN A 183 5.67 23.01 -0.57
C GLN A 183 5.06 22.98 0.83
N ILE A 184 5.92 22.85 1.84
CA ILE A 184 5.56 22.74 3.25
C ILE A 184 6.50 23.63 4.07
N ASP A 185 5.93 24.54 4.85
CA ASP A 185 6.69 25.32 5.83
C ASP A 185 6.77 24.58 7.17
N TYR A 186 7.95 24.58 7.78
CA TYR A 186 8.17 24.07 9.13
C TYR A 186 8.99 25.08 9.94
N MET A 187 8.60 25.27 11.20
CA MET A 187 9.32 26.11 12.16
C MET A 187 10.08 25.22 13.15
N VAL A 188 11.35 25.54 13.39
CA VAL A 188 12.12 24.96 14.50
C VAL A 188 12.39 26.05 15.54
N PRO A 189 11.88 25.90 16.77
CA PRO A 189 12.36 26.71 17.89
C PRO A 189 13.76 26.22 18.26
N THR A 190 14.70 27.16 18.35
CA THR A 190 16.10 26.89 18.70
C THR A 190 16.54 27.79 19.84
N VAL A 191 17.41 27.26 20.70
CA VAL A 191 17.87 27.92 21.92
C VAL A 191 19.39 27.80 21.98
N ILE A 192 20.08 28.93 22.02
CA ILE A 192 21.52 29.01 22.17
C ILE A 192 21.80 29.46 23.62
N ALA A 193 22.31 28.52 24.41
CA ALA A 193 22.49 28.61 25.86
C ALA A 193 23.70 27.78 26.32
N ASP A 194 23.91 27.68 27.63
CA ASP A 194 24.93 26.85 28.29
C ASP A 194 26.34 27.11 27.74
N GLU A 195 27.03 26.09 27.21
CA GLU A 195 28.36 26.19 26.58
C GLU A 195 28.42 27.19 25.41
N MET A 196 27.27 27.52 24.81
CA MET A 196 27.15 28.44 23.67
C MET A 196 26.69 29.85 24.08
N SER A 197 26.57 30.17 25.38
CA SER A 197 26.10 31.47 25.87
C SER A 197 26.96 32.66 25.41
N TYR A 198 28.23 32.43 25.04
CA TYR A 198 29.08 33.45 24.41
C TYR A 198 28.49 34.00 23.10
N MET A 199 27.58 33.26 22.45
CA MET A 199 26.89 33.71 21.24
C MET A 199 25.96 34.90 21.51
N TYR A 200 25.46 35.06 22.75
CA TYR A 200 24.67 36.24 23.13
C TYR A 200 25.45 37.53 22.90
N ASP A 201 26.71 37.55 23.32
CA ASP A 201 27.58 38.73 23.20
C ASP A 201 27.93 39.02 21.74
N TYR A 202 27.95 38.00 20.88
CA TYR A 202 28.06 38.17 19.43
C TYR A 202 26.76 38.74 18.83
N CYS A 203 25.61 38.07 19.02
CA CYS A 203 24.34 38.45 18.41
C CYS A 203 23.84 39.83 18.85
N THR A 204 24.18 40.29 20.06
CA THR A 204 23.80 41.62 20.57
C THR A 204 24.85 42.72 20.27
N LEU A 205 25.94 42.40 19.57
CA LEU A 205 27.07 43.32 19.38
C LEU A 205 26.76 44.45 18.40
N GLN A 206 26.49 45.65 18.92
CA GLN A 206 26.10 46.84 18.14
C GLN A 206 27.12 47.32 17.09
N THR A 207 28.39 46.90 17.15
CA THR A 207 29.40 47.24 16.14
C THR A 207 29.25 46.44 14.84
N ILE A 208 28.51 45.32 14.89
CA ILE A 208 28.16 44.48 13.75
C ILE A 208 26.68 44.69 13.43
N LYS A 209 26.33 44.75 12.14
CA LYS A 209 24.94 44.99 11.67
C LYS A 209 24.19 43.74 11.20
N VAL A 210 24.89 42.61 11.08
CA VAL A 210 24.39 41.34 10.55
C VAL A 210 25.13 40.23 11.27
N HIS A 211 24.43 39.42 12.08
CA HIS A 211 25.04 38.46 12.98
C HIS A 211 24.80 37.03 12.48
N ASN A 212 25.25 36.78 11.26
CA ASN A 212 25.10 35.49 10.60
C ASN A 212 25.89 34.38 11.30
N ILE A 213 25.17 33.40 11.84
CA ILE A 213 25.71 32.12 12.30
C ILE A 213 25.43 31.03 11.26
N VAL A 214 26.29 30.02 11.19
CA VAL A 214 26.06 28.80 10.38
C VAL A 214 25.43 27.74 11.26
N VAL A 215 24.26 27.24 10.86
CA VAL A 215 23.60 26.10 11.50
C VAL A 215 23.42 24.96 10.50
N MET A 216 23.54 23.73 10.98
CA MET A 216 23.23 22.52 10.22
C MET A 216 21.77 22.14 10.49
N MET A 217 20.97 22.20 9.45
CA MET A 217 19.57 21.75 9.43
C MET A 217 19.53 20.28 9.03
N GLN A 218 19.00 19.42 9.89
CA GLN A 218 18.74 18.01 9.61
C GLN A 218 17.23 17.78 9.63
N VAL A 219 16.66 17.42 8.48
CA VAL A 219 15.24 17.13 8.31
C VAL A 219 15.06 15.65 8.01
N MET A 220 14.00 15.05 8.56
CA MET A 220 13.52 13.73 8.19
C MET A 220 12.01 13.81 7.96
N VAL A 221 11.61 13.50 6.73
CA VAL A 221 10.21 13.40 6.30
C VAL A 221 9.79 11.93 6.39
N THR A 222 8.75 11.65 7.16
CA THR A 222 8.07 10.34 7.17
C THR A 222 6.84 10.41 6.28
N THR A 223 6.83 9.62 5.20
CA THR A 223 5.69 9.48 4.30
C THR A 223 5.04 8.11 4.46
N ALA A 224 3.74 8.00 4.19
CA ALA A 224 2.97 6.77 4.30
C ALA A 224 2.14 6.51 3.04
N TYR A 225 2.07 5.24 2.63
CA TYR A 225 1.29 4.76 1.49
C TYR A 225 1.01 3.26 1.62
N PHE A 226 -0.22 2.82 1.29
CA PHE A 226 -0.65 1.41 1.36
C PHE A 226 -0.34 0.67 2.68
N GLY A 227 -0.28 1.39 3.81
CA GLY A 227 0.09 0.83 5.13
C GLY A 227 1.60 0.67 5.38
N HIS A 228 2.43 0.97 4.38
CA HIS A 228 3.87 1.13 4.53
C HIS A 228 4.21 2.58 4.93
N ALA A 229 5.37 2.76 5.58
CA ALA A 229 5.94 4.06 5.88
C ALA A 229 7.40 4.11 5.44
N GLU A 230 7.77 5.20 4.78
CA GLU A 230 9.10 5.49 4.23
C GLU A 230 9.66 6.74 4.91
N GLN A 231 10.98 6.81 5.08
CA GLN A 231 11.66 7.93 5.73
C GLN A 231 12.78 8.46 4.83
N VAL A 232 12.70 9.73 4.46
CA VAL A 232 13.70 10.43 3.66
C VAL A 232 14.33 11.51 4.54
N SER A 233 15.65 11.42 4.76
CA SER A 233 16.41 12.44 5.49
C SER A 233 17.23 13.32 4.56
N GLN A 234 17.38 14.59 4.93
CA GLN A 234 18.16 15.59 4.22
C GLN A 234 18.90 16.48 5.22
N GLU A 235 20.15 16.78 4.92
CA GLU A 235 21.04 17.61 5.73
C GLU A 235 21.54 18.79 4.89
N MET A 236 21.51 19.99 5.45
CA MET A 236 21.91 21.22 4.77
C MET A 236 22.52 22.22 5.75
N TYR A 237 23.55 22.96 5.32
CA TYR A 237 24.10 24.08 6.07
C TYR A 237 23.45 25.37 5.61
N GLN A 238 22.94 26.16 6.56
CA GLN A 238 22.28 27.43 6.29
C GLN A 238 22.83 28.56 7.17
N TYR A 239 22.89 29.76 6.61
CA TYR A 239 23.18 30.98 7.36
C TYR A 239 21.88 31.50 7.98
N VAL A 240 21.95 31.87 9.25
CA VAL A 240 20.84 32.42 10.05
C VAL A 240 21.36 33.67 10.73
N ASP A 241 20.71 34.82 10.52
CA ASP A 241 21.02 36.03 11.29
C ASP A 241 20.45 35.88 12.70
N CYS A 242 21.32 35.92 13.71
CA CYS A 242 20.91 35.87 15.11
C CYS A 242 20.73 37.25 15.75
N GLY A 243 20.96 38.34 15.00
CA GLY A 243 20.93 39.72 15.50
C GLY A 243 19.56 40.38 15.47
N GLY A 244 18.74 40.05 14.47
CA GLY A 244 17.44 40.68 14.26
C GLY A 244 16.45 39.84 13.43
N ASN A 245 15.18 40.22 13.50
CA ASN A 245 14.11 39.53 12.78
C ASN A 245 14.29 39.67 11.26
N THR A 246 14.39 38.55 10.56
CA THR A 246 14.51 38.50 9.09
C THR A 246 13.31 37.79 8.47
N THR A 247 12.81 38.32 7.35
CA THR A 247 11.73 37.69 6.57
C THR A 247 12.13 37.65 5.10
N SER A 248 12.39 36.45 4.60
CA SER A 248 12.84 36.19 3.24
C SER A 248 11.64 36.10 2.31
N LEU A 249 11.24 37.23 1.73
CA LEU A 249 10.15 37.30 0.75
C LEU A 249 10.64 36.77 -0.63
N HIS A 250 10.94 35.47 -0.70
CA HIS A 250 11.82 34.90 -1.73
C HIS A 250 11.15 34.62 -3.09
N GLY A 251 10.59 35.66 -3.71
CA GLY A 251 10.05 35.64 -5.07
C GLY A 251 11.10 35.79 -6.17
N ARG A 252 12.04 34.83 -6.27
CA ARG A 252 13.23 34.79 -7.16
C ARG A 252 14.26 35.93 -6.98
N PRO A 253 15.57 35.63 -6.86
CA PRO A 253 16.60 36.66 -6.97
C PRO A 253 16.74 37.10 -8.43
N LYS A 254 16.18 38.26 -8.79
CA LYS A 254 16.59 38.97 -10.01
C LYS A 254 18.02 39.47 -9.81
N ALA A 255 18.96 38.93 -10.57
CA ALA A 255 20.35 39.38 -10.56
C ALA A 255 20.45 40.83 -11.08
N SER A 256 20.57 41.80 -10.17
CA SER A 256 20.70 43.22 -10.50
C SER A 256 22.18 43.63 -10.66
N ASN A 257 22.91 42.93 -11.53
CA ASN A 257 24.29 43.28 -11.89
C ASN A 257 24.30 44.12 -13.17
N VAL A 258 24.18 45.43 -13.03
CA VAL A 258 24.58 46.41 -14.05
C VAL A 258 25.47 47.45 -13.38
N LEU A 259 26.77 47.36 -13.63
CA LEU A 259 27.77 48.33 -13.21
C LEU A 259 27.60 49.62 -14.04
N PRO A 260 27.63 50.83 -13.46
CA PRO A 260 27.71 52.06 -14.26
C PRO A 260 29.08 52.13 -14.97
N PRO A 261 29.15 52.66 -16.21
CA PRO A 261 30.41 52.83 -16.91
C PRO A 261 31.30 53.89 -16.24
N PRO A 262 32.64 53.78 -16.37
CA PRO A 262 33.56 54.85 -15.96
C PRO A 262 33.38 56.11 -16.83
N GLN A 263 33.86 57.24 -16.29
CA GLN A 263 33.97 58.53 -16.98
C GLN A 263 35.26 58.60 -17.81
#